data_AF-A0A950V4W2-F1
#
_entry.id   AF-A0A950V4W2-F1
#
_cell.length_a   1.000
_cell.length_b   1.000
_cell.length_c   1.000
_cell.angle_alpha   90.00
_cell.angle_beta   90.00
_cell.angle_gamma   90.00
#
_symmetry.space_group_name_H-M   'P 1'
#
loop_
_entity.id
_entity.type
_entity.pdbx_description
1 polymer ?
#
loop_
_entity_poly.entity_id
_entity_poly.type
_entity_poly.pdbx_seq_one_letter_code
_entity_poly.pdbx_strand_id
1 'polypeptide(L)'
;AVRCHRNWLDPKNSEYLTSEGKTRENGNQTRPRWVDLAGVIDKKVSGVTVMDHPDNFRFPQPVRLHPVKPYFCFAPMTVDSFSIVPGTPFLSRYRFYVHMGKPDAAKIEMLWRDYAEPPRVTARLAA
;
A
#
# COMPACT_ATOMS: atom_id res chain seq x y z
N ALA A 1 7.05 -6.19 -5.92
CA ALA A 1 5.68 -6.67 -5.65
C ALA A 1 5.66 -7.50 -4.38
N VAL A 2 4.57 -7.46 -3.61
CA VAL A 2 4.42 -8.22 -2.37
C VAL A 2 3.63 -9.49 -2.68
N ARG A 3 4.17 -10.64 -2.27
CA ARG A 3 3.46 -11.92 -2.24
C ARG A 3 3.35 -12.35 -0.78
N CYS A 4 2.13 -12.64 -0.35
CA CYS A 4 1.86 -12.96 1.05
C CYS A 4 1.82 -14.47 1.30
N HIS A 5 1.33 -14.85 2.49
CA HIS A 5 1.42 -16.20 3.02
C HIS A 5 0.76 -17.26 2.12
N ARG A 6 1.32 -18.47 2.07
CA ARG A 6 0.83 -19.57 1.22
C ARG A 6 -0.60 -20.01 1.53
N ASN A 7 -1.07 -19.85 2.76
CA ASN A 7 -2.45 -20.21 3.15
C ASN A 7 -3.50 -19.31 2.48
N TRP A 8 -3.07 -18.18 1.92
CA TRP A 8 -3.92 -17.21 1.23
C TRP A 8 -4.04 -17.51 -0.28
N LEU A 9 -3.52 -18.65 -0.75
CA LEU A 9 -3.71 -19.12 -2.12
C LEU A 9 -5.18 -19.44 -2.46
N ASP A 10 -5.96 -19.84 -1.44
CA ASP A 10 -7.42 -19.79 -1.51
C ASP A 10 -7.86 -18.34 -1.20
N PRO A 11 -8.49 -17.63 -2.14
CA PRO A 11 -8.93 -16.26 -1.93
C PRO A 11 -9.95 -16.12 -0.79
N LYS A 12 -10.63 -17.18 -0.36
CA LYS A 12 -11.52 -17.15 0.82
C LYS A 12 -10.76 -16.86 2.12
N ASN A 13 -9.45 -17.08 2.14
CA ASN A 13 -8.60 -16.89 3.32
C ASN A 13 -7.91 -15.52 3.34
N SER A 14 -8.12 -14.65 2.35
CA SER A 14 -7.51 -13.32 2.32
C SER A 14 -8.33 -12.29 1.56
N GLU A 15 -8.23 -11.04 1.97
CA GLU A 15 -8.92 -9.92 1.32
C GLU A 15 -7.98 -8.72 1.17
N TYR A 16 -8.29 -7.86 0.19
CA TYR A 16 -7.69 -6.54 0.08
C TYR A 16 -8.62 -5.48 0.65
N LEU A 17 -8.05 -4.43 1.23
CA LEU A 17 -8.76 -3.19 1.51
C LEU A 17 -7.90 -2.03 1.00
N THR A 18 -8.46 -1.18 0.15
CA THR A 18 -7.77 0.03 -0.30
C THR A 18 -8.21 1.27 0.48
N SER A 19 -7.43 2.34 0.41
CA SER A 19 -7.81 3.66 0.97
C SER A 19 -9.10 4.26 0.39
N GLU A 20 -9.61 3.71 -0.71
CA GLU A 20 -10.88 4.10 -1.33
C GLU A 20 -12.04 3.18 -0.90
N GLY A 21 -11.82 2.26 0.05
CA GLY A 21 -12.81 1.28 0.49
C GLY A 21 -13.03 0.13 -0.49
N LYS A 22 -12.13 -0.07 -1.45
CA LYS A 22 -12.25 -1.09 -2.49
C LYS A 22 -11.61 -2.40 -2.06
N THR A 23 -12.11 -3.50 -2.61
CA THR A 23 -11.69 -4.87 -2.29
C THR A 23 -11.03 -5.54 -3.48
N ARG A 24 -10.77 -6.86 -3.39
CA ARG A 24 -10.32 -7.67 -4.52
C ARG A 24 -11.17 -7.50 -5.77
N GLU A 25 -12.48 -7.34 -5.62
CA GLU A 25 -13.45 -7.35 -6.72
C GLU A 25 -13.35 -6.09 -7.59
N ASN A 26 -13.08 -4.94 -6.97
CA ASN A 26 -13.19 -3.63 -7.62
C ASN A 26 -11.98 -2.70 -7.42
N GLY A 27 -10.94 -3.14 -6.70
CA GLY A 27 -9.77 -2.32 -6.41
C GLY A 27 -8.63 -2.42 -7.44
N ASN A 28 -8.64 -3.40 -8.35
CA ASN A 28 -7.59 -3.51 -9.36
C ASN A 28 -7.58 -2.29 -10.30
N GLN A 29 -6.40 -1.80 -10.66
CA GLN A 29 -6.15 -0.58 -11.47
C GLN A 29 -6.61 0.76 -10.86
N THR A 30 -7.15 0.74 -9.65
CA THR A 30 -7.50 1.97 -8.92
C THR A 30 -6.25 2.65 -8.37
N ARG A 31 -6.39 3.85 -7.79
CA ARG A 31 -5.26 4.70 -7.39
C ARG A 31 -5.34 5.03 -5.89
N PRO A 32 -5.24 4.02 -5.00
CA PRO A 32 -5.31 4.24 -3.58
C PRO A 32 -3.98 4.74 -3.01
N ARG A 33 -4.07 5.47 -1.89
CA ARG A 33 -2.93 5.93 -1.09
C ARG A 33 -2.25 4.78 -0.34
N TRP A 34 -3.01 3.75 0.00
CA TRP A 34 -2.53 2.55 0.67
C TRP A 34 -3.41 1.34 0.30
N VAL A 35 -2.81 0.17 0.37
CA VAL A 35 -3.51 -1.13 0.20
C VAL A 35 -3.11 -2.04 1.36
N ASP A 36 -4.11 -2.55 2.05
CA ASP A 36 -3.98 -3.64 2.99
C ASP A 36 -4.24 -4.98 2.30
N LEU A 37 -3.42 -5.98 2.60
CA LEU A 37 -3.69 -7.38 2.30
C LEU A 37 -3.62 -8.16 3.61
N ALA A 38 -4.77 -8.68 4.04
CA ALA A 38 -4.91 -9.42 5.28
C ALA A 38 -5.58 -10.77 5.04
N GLY A 39 -5.29 -11.74 5.90
CA GLY A 39 -5.84 -13.07 5.81
C GLY A 39 -5.58 -13.90 7.07
N VAL A 40 -6.08 -15.14 7.07
CA VAL A 40 -5.97 -16.03 8.22
C VAL A 40 -4.64 -16.80 8.19
N ILE A 41 -3.90 -16.77 9.30
CA ILE A 41 -2.73 -17.58 9.60
C ILE A 41 -2.94 -18.17 10.99
N ASP A 42 -2.86 -19.50 11.13
CA ASP A 42 -3.04 -20.21 12.41
C ASP A 42 -4.29 -19.76 13.20
N LYS A 43 -5.44 -19.66 12.50
CA LYS A 43 -6.74 -19.22 13.03
C LYS A 43 -6.79 -17.76 13.50
N LYS A 44 -5.76 -16.95 13.27
CA LYS A 44 -5.71 -15.52 13.56
C LYS A 44 -5.65 -14.72 12.26
N VAL A 45 -6.29 -13.55 12.24
CA VAL A 45 -6.14 -12.63 11.11
C VAL A 45 -4.84 -11.85 11.29
N SER A 46 -4.07 -11.72 10.23
CA SER A 46 -2.86 -10.90 10.17
C SER A 46 -2.77 -10.25 8.79
N GLY A 47 -2.11 -9.11 8.70
CA GLY A 47 -2.02 -8.39 7.44
C GLY A 47 -0.80 -7.49 7.33
N VAL A 48 -0.62 -6.99 6.11
CA VAL A 48 0.37 -5.97 5.79
C VAL A 48 -0.30 -4.90 4.95
N THR A 49 -0.20 -3.66 5.42
CA THR A 49 -0.54 -2.48 4.63
C THR A 49 0.73 -1.95 3.96
N VAL A 50 0.64 -1.62 2.67
CA VAL A 50 1.66 -0.91 1.92
C VAL A 50 1.12 0.47 1.53
N MET A 51 1.86 1.51 1.88
CA MET A 51 1.50 2.91 1.73
C MET A 51 2.33 3.57 0.63
N ASP A 52 1.67 4.21 -0.33
CA ASP A 52 2.29 5.06 -1.36
C ASP A 52 2.62 6.44 -0.79
N HIS A 53 3.55 7.16 -1.41
CA HIS A 53 4.03 8.47 -0.96
C HIS A 53 3.75 9.57 -2.00
N PRO A 54 3.33 10.78 -1.61
CA PRO A 54 3.09 11.90 -2.53
C PRO A 54 4.24 12.21 -3.50
N ASP A 55 5.49 12.05 -3.05
CA ASP A 55 6.68 12.27 -3.89
C ASP A 55 6.98 11.15 -4.92
N ASN A 56 6.16 10.11 -5.00
CA ASN A 56 6.35 9.05 -5.98
C ASN A 56 5.87 9.47 -7.37
N PHE A 57 6.59 9.00 -8.39
CA PHE A 57 6.18 9.19 -9.77
C PHE A 57 4.76 8.67 -9.99
N ARG A 58 3.87 9.55 -10.47
CA ARG A 58 2.43 9.29 -10.70
C ARG A 58 1.63 8.94 -9.43
N PHE A 59 2.00 9.48 -8.27
CA PHE A 59 1.18 9.37 -7.07
C PHE A 59 -0.28 9.88 -7.25
N PRO A 60 -1.29 9.21 -6.67
CA PRO A 60 -1.23 7.83 -6.19
C PRO A 60 -1.04 6.87 -7.37
N GLN A 61 -0.11 5.94 -7.25
CA GLN A 61 0.19 5.00 -8.32
C GLN A 61 -0.96 4.00 -8.50
N PRO A 62 -1.34 3.63 -9.74
CA PRO A 62 -2.31 2.57 -9.96
C PRO A 62 -1.82 1.25 -9.37
N VAL A 63 -2.75 0.38 -8.95
CA VAL A 63 -2.41 -0.89 -8.29
C VAL A 63 -2.79 -2.11 -9.11
N ARG A 64 -2.05 -3.21 -8.90
CA ARG A 64 -2.41 -4.55 -9.37
C ARG A 64 -2.87 -5.38 -8.19
N LEU A 65 -4.18 -5.64 -8.10
CA LEU A 65 -4.77 -6.58 -7.13
C LEU A 65 -5.12 -7.88 -7.85
N HIS A 66 -4.44 -8.99 -7.54
CA HIS A 66 -4.73 -10.23 -8.24
C HIS A 66 -6.10 -10.79 -7.80
N PRO A 67 -6.98 -11.20 -8.75
CA PRO A 67 -8.33 -11.69 -8.42
C PRO A 67 -8.37 -13.03 -7.65
N VAL A 68 -7.23 -13.68 -7.42
CA VAL A 68 -7.17 -15.04 -6.83
C VAL A 68 -5.93 -15.18 -5.95
N LYS A 69 -4.75 -14.84 -6.49
CA LYS A 69 -3.49 -15.02 -5.77
C LYS A 69 -3.29 -13.89 -4.74
N PRO A 70 -2.59 -14.16 -3.61
CA PRO A 70 -2.28 -13.15 -2.59
C PRO A 70 -1.06 -12.33 -3.02
N TYR A 71 -1.26 -11.50 -4.05
CA TYR A 71 -0.23 -10.74 -4.74
C TYR A 71 -0.69 -9.31 -5.02
N PHE A 72 0.17 -8.35 -4.68
CA PHE A 72 -0.06 -6.93 -4.85
C PHE A 72 1.20 -6.20 -5.35
N CYS A 73 1.01 -5.18 -6.20
CA CYS A 73 2.01 -4.12 -6.39
C CYS A 73 1.38 -2.80 -6.82
N PHE A 74 2.09 -1.70 -6.56
CA PHE A 74 1.93 -0.47 -7.33
C PHE A 74 2.51 -0.70 -8.74
N ALA A 75 1.83 -0.17 -9.75
CA ALA A 75 2.07 -0.45 -11.15
C ALA A 75 2.04 0.83 -12.01
N PRO A 76 2.88 1.84 -11.72
CA PRO A 76 2.82 3.16 -12.38
C PRO A 76 2.90 3.11 -13.91
N MET A 77 3.48 2.05 -14.49
CA MET A 77 3.55 1.82 -15.93
C MET A 77 2.20 1.59 -16.62
N THR A 78 1.12 1.29 -15.89
CA THR A 78 -0.19 1.04 -16.51
C THR A 78 -0.89 2.33 -16.97
N VAL A 79 -0.41 3.50 -16.55
CA VAL A 79 -0.95 4.79 -17.01
C VAL A 79 -0.44 5.11 -18.41
N ASP A 80 0.87 5.05 -18.60
CA ASP A 80 1.56 5.33 -19.87
C ASP A 80 3.00 4.80 -19.79
N SER A 81 3.69 4.70 -20.91
CA SER A 81 5.12 4.47 -20.99
C SER A 81 5.92 5.51 -20.18
N PHE A 82 7.10 5.11 -19.70
CA PHE A 82 8.13 5.99 -19.16
C PHE A 82 9.48 5.28 -19.27
N SER A 83 10.57 6.04 -19.23
CA SER A 83 11.93 5.49 -19.34
C SER A 83 12.67 5.60 -18.01
N ILE A 84 13.49 4.58 -17.72
CA ILE A 84 14.52 4.67 -16.68
C ILE A 84 15.83 4.99 -17.39
N VAL A 85 16.34 6.20 -17.15
CA VAL A 85 17.51 6.73 -17.86
C VAL A 85 18.77 6.47 -17.01
N PRO A 86 19.89 6.02 -17.61
CA PRO A 86 21.16 5.90 -16.89
C PRO A 86 21.54 7.22 -16.20
N GLY A 87 21.95 7.13 -14.93
CA GLY A 87 22.32 8.31 -14.13
C GLY A 87 21.15 9.06 -13.49
N THR A 88 19.90 8.71 -13.81
CA THR A 88 18.69 9.30 -13.21
C THR A 88 17.97 8.27 -12.35
N PRO A 89 18.09 8.33 -11.01
CA PRO A 89 17.43 7.36 -10.13
C PRO A 89 15.90 7.42 -10.26
N PHE A 90 15.27 6.27 -10.51
CA PHE A 90 13.83 6.10 -10.33
C PHE A 90 13.55 5.77 -8.87
N LEU A 91 13.13 6.77 -8.09
CA LEU A 91 12.87 6.60 -6.67
C LEU A 91 11.38 6.33 -6.40
N SER A 92 11.10 5.20 -5.78
CA SER A 92 9.77 4.84 -5.24
C SER A 92 9.88 4.63 -3.73
N ARG A 93 9.01 5.31 -2.98
CA ARG A 93 9.01 5.36 -1.52
C ARG A 93 7.74 4.71 -0.98
N TYR A 94 7.88 3.66 -0.19
CA TYR A 94 6.74 2.98 0.41
C TYR A 94 6.95 2.78 1.92
N ARG A 95 5.87 2.88 2.70
CA ARG A 95 5.87 2.50 4.12
C ARG A 95 5.07 1.21 4.31
N PHE A 96 5.58 0.31 5.14
CA PHE A 96 4.91 -0.94 5.48
C PHE A 96 4.39 -0.87 6.91
N TYR A 97 3.14 -1.28 7.12
CA TYR A 97 2.54 -1.47 8.43
C TYR A 97 2.08 -2.92 8.55
N VAL A 98 2.73 -3.69 9.42
CA VAL A 98 2.39 -5.09 9.70
C VAL A 98 1.49 -5.13 10.93
N HIS A 99 0.42 -5.90 10.86
CA HIS A 99 -0.58 -5.92 11.92
C HIS A 99 -1.19 -7.30 12.18
N MET A 100 -1.78 -7.41 13.37
CA MET A 100 -2.62 -8.52 13.79
C MET A 100 -4.06 -8.02 13.88
N GLY A 101 -5.02 -8.88 13.57
CA GLY A 101 -6.43 -8.54 13.49
C GLY A 101 -6.86 -8.09 12.09
N LYS A 102 -8.13 -7.68 11.98
CA LYS A 102 -8.67 -7.10 10.75
C LYS A 102 -8.07 -5.70 10.53
N PRO A 103 -7.95 -5.23 9.27
CA PRO A 103 -7.49 -3.88 9.01
C PRO A 103 -8.40 -2.84 9.67
N ASP A 104 -7.78 -1.90 10.39
CA ASP A 104 -8.42 -0.71 10.93
C ASP A 104 -8.13 0.46 9.98
N ALA A 105 -9.10 0.79 9.13
CA ALA A 105 -8.94 1.81 8.10
C ALA A 105 -8.63 3.20 8.67
N ALA A 106 -9.16 3.54 9.85
CA ALA A 106 -8.92 4.84 10.47
C ALA A 106 -7.48 4.93 10.99
N LYS A 107 -6.99 3.88 11.63
CA LYS A 107 -5.59 3.78 12.06
C LYS A 107 -4.64 3.78 10.87
N ILE A 108 -4.95 3.03 9.81
CA ILE A 108 -4.13 2.98 8.61
C ILE A 108 -4.05 4.36 7.94
N GLU A 109 -5.17 5.07 7.83
CA GLU A 109 -5.19 6.42 7.26
C GLU A 109 -4.39 7.41 8.11
N MET A 110 -4.46 7.31 9.45
CA MET A 110 -3.61 8.09 10.35
C MET A 110 -2.12 7.84 10.09
N LEU A 111 -1.72 6.57 9.98
CA LEU A 111 -0.32 6.20 9.69
C LEU A 111 0.15 6.66 8.30
N TRP A 112 -0.75 6.68 7.32
CA TRP A 112 -0.47 7.23 5.99
C TRP A 112 -0.27 8.74 6.05
N ARG A 113 -1.11 9.49 6.78
CA ARG A 113 -0.95 10.94 6.93
C ARG A 113 0.36 11.31 7.62
N ASP A 114 0.73 10.60 8.68
CA ASP A 114 2.04 10.77 9.33
C ASP A 114 3.21 10.51 8.35
N TYR A 115 3.04 9.55 7.44
CA TYR A 115 4.05 9.25 6.42
C TYR A 115 4.13 10.31 5.32
N ALA A 116 2.98 10.69 4.78
CA ALA A 116 2.85 11.55 3.61
C ALA A 116 3.05 13.03 3.94
N GLU A 117 2.68 13.42 5.16
CA GLU A 117 2.68 14.79 5.65
C GLU A 117 3.24 14.83 7.09
N PRO A 118 4.52 14.46 7.29
CA PRO A 118 5.10 14.43 8.63
C PRO A 118 5.09 15.83 9.26
N PRO A 119 4.83 15.96 10.58
CA PRO A 119 4.82 17.24 11.27
C PRO A 119 6.13 18.01 11.07
N ARG A 120 6.02 19.29 10.70
CA ARG A 120 7.17 20.20 10.62
C ARG A 120 7.29 20.99 11.91
N VAL A 121 8.42 20.86 12.60
CA VAL A 121 8.71 21.61 13.82
C VAL A 121 9.70 22.73 13.50
N THR A 122 9.37 23.96 13.91
CA THR A 122 10.31 25.09 13.90
C THR A 122 10.62 25.46 15.34
N ALA A 123 11.89 25.41 15.73
CA ALA A 123 12.36 25.85 17.04
C ALA A 123 13.12 27.18 16.91
N ARG A 124 13.03 28.03 17.94
CA ARG A 124 13.88 29.22 18.10
C ARG A 124 14.66 29.08 19.40
N LEU A 125 15.94 29.43 19.37
CA LEU A 125 16.73 29.55 20.59
C LEU A 125 16.29 30.83 21.33
N ALA A 126 16.08 30.71 22.63
CA ALA A 126 15.89 31.88 23.49
C ALA A 126 17.23 32.64 23.61
N ALA A 127 17.17 33.96 23.46
CA ALA A 127 18.31 34.85 23.66
C ALA A 127 18.65 35.01 25.14
#